data_AF-N1RN71-F1
#
_entry.id   AF-N1RN71-F1
#
_cell.length_a   1.000
_cell.length_b   1.000
_cell.length_c   1.000
_cell.angle_alpha   90.00
_cell.angle_beta   90.00
_cell.angle_gamma   90.00
#
_symmetry.space_group_name_H-M   'P 1'
#
loop_
_entity.id
_entity.type
_entity.pdbx_description
1 polymer ?
#
loop_
_entity_poly.entity_id
_entity_poly.type
_entity_poly.pdbx_seq_one_letter_code
_entity_poly.pdbx_strand_id
1 'polypeptide(L)'
;SSFPESILGALKSLSKGTKVIMHENALLRAENRDLQQVNEILSRRRRAKRTRLQKRGVTTVDEGRQAIDQMNADGQVEGESSRSGGQGRSIQTKERRCGGCSKTGHNVRTCQIVVAISREEYSDFLYYCGDFYFEC
;
A
#
# COMPACT_ATOMS: atom_id res chain seq x y z
N SER A 1 6.59 7.32 -61.74
CA SER A 1 6.68 8.46 -60.80
C SER A 1 6.34 7.99 -59.41
N SER A 2 7.29 7.97 -58.47
CA SER A 2 7.19 7.29 -57.16
C SER A 2 7.44 8.22 -55.95
N PHE A 3 7.60 9.51 -56.19
CA PHE A 3 7.96 10.51 -55.17
C PHE A 3 6.79 10.97 -54.27
N PRO A 4 5.57 11.24 -54.77
CA PRO A 4 4.47 11.74 -53.92
C PRO A 4 3.86 10.67 -52.98
N GLU A 5 3.76 9.41 -53.39
CA GLU A 5 3.28 8.31 -52.51
C GLU A 5 4.17 8.11 -51.29
N SER A 6 5.50 8.22 -51.45
CA SER A 6 6.47 7.98 -50.39
C SER A 6 6.34 9.00 -49.25
N ILE A 7 6.18 10.28 -49.59
CA ILE A 7 5.98 11.38 -48.63
C ILE A 7 4.65 11.20 -47.89
N LEU A 8 3.58 10.85 -48.61
CA LEU A 8 2.27 10.62 -47.99
C LEU A 8 2.30 9.43 -47.02
N GLY A 9 3.03 8.37 -47.35
CA GLY A 9 3.26 7.23 -46.46
C GLY A 9 3.98 7.63 -45.18
N ALA A 10 5.07 8.39 -45.28
CA ALA A 10 5.82 8.88 -44.13
C ALA A 10 4.95 9.75 -43.20
N LEU A 11 4.14 10.65 -43.73
CA LEU A 11 3.22 11.49 -42.94
C LEU A 11 2.15 10.68 -42.22
N LYS A 12 1.60 9.63 -42.86
CA LYS A 12 0.65 8.72 -42.21
C LYS A 12 1.29 7.96 -41.06
N SER A 13 2.51 7.47 -41.24
CA SER A 13 3.27 6.78 -40.19
C SER A 13 3.61 7.73 -39.03
N LEU A 14 4.00 8.97 -39.33
CA LEU A 14 4.23 10.00 -38.32
C LEU A 14 2.96 10.29 -37.53
N SER A 15 1.82 10.50 -38.21
CA SER A 15 0.54 10.75 -37.55
C SER A 15 0.14 9.61 -36.61
N LYS A 16 0.39 8.35 -37.01
CA LYS A 16 0.17 7.18 -36.14
C LYS A 16 1.10 7.20 -34.92
N GLY A 17 2.39 7.45 -35.12
CA GLY A 17 3.36 7.55 -34.03
C GLY A 17 3.01 8.66 -33.03
N THR A 18 2.62 9.84 -33.52
CA THR A 18 2.17 10.95 -32.68
C THR A 18 0.97 10.57 -31.83
N LYS A 19 -0.01 9.84 -32.38
CA LYS A 19 -1.17 9.36 -31.62
C LYS A 19 -0.75 8.44 -30.47
N VAL A 20 0.14 7.48 -30.73
CA VAL A 20 0.65 6.56 -29.69
C VAL A 20 1.35 7.35 -28.57
N ILE A 21 2.23 8.28 -28.93
CA ILE A 21 2.94 9.13 -27.95
C ILE A 21 1.95 9.98 -27.14
N MET A 22 0.89 10.51 -27.77
CA MET A 22 -0.12 11.28 -27.04
C MET A 22 -0.89 10.44 -26.02
N HIS A 23 -1.23 9.20 -26.37
CA HIS A 23 -1.85 8.27 -25.42
C HIS A 23 -0.92 7.96 -24.25
N GLU A 24 0.34 7.64 -24.52
CA GLU A 24 1.35 7.41 -23.50
C GLU A 24 1.54 8.65 -22.60
N ASN A 25 1.60 9.85 -23.19
CA ASN A 25 1.73 11.09 -22.44
C ASN A 25 0.52 11.33 -21.53
N ALA A 26 -0.69 10.96 -21.95
CA ALA A 26 -1.88 11.05 -21.12
C ALA A 26 -1.80 10.11 -19.91
N LEU A 27 -1.32 8.87 -20.09
CA LEU A 27 -1.10 7.92 -19.01
C LEU A 27 -0.03 8.42 -18.02
N LEU A 28 1.11 8.85 -18.53
CA LEU A 28 2.19 9.41 -17.71
C LEU A 28 1.73 10.64 -16.92
N ARG A 29 0.91 11.50 -17.51
CA ARG A 29 0.32 12.65 -16.80
C ARG A 29 -0.65 12.22 -15.69
N ALA A 30 -1.39 11.13 -15.88
CA ALA A 30 -2.27 10.61 -14.83
C ALA A 30 -1.44 10.08 -13.65
N GLU A 31 -0.47 9.21 -13.92
CA GLU A 31 0.42 8.67 -12.88
C GLU A 31 1.19 9.78 -12.16
N ASN A 32 1.68 10.79 -12.87
CA ASN A 32 2.38 11.91 -12.25
C ASN A 32 1.49 12.67 -11.26
N ARG A 33 0.20 12.86 -11.58
CA ARG A 33 -0.77 13.47 -10.65
C ARG A 33 -0.99 12.62 -9.42
N ASP A 34 -1.14 11.31 -9.58
CA ASP A 34 -1.34 10.38 -8.47
C ASP A 34 -0.12 10.39 -7.53
N LEU A 35 1.08 10.33 -8.09
CA LEU A 35 2.34 10.42 -7.34
C LEU A 35 2.47 11.76 -6.61
N GLN A 36 2.11 12.87 -7.26
CA GLN A 36 2.10 14.18 -6.62
C GLN A 36 1.13 14.23 -5.44
N GLN A 37 -0.07 13.68 -5.59
CA GLN A 37 -1.08 13.64 -4.54
C GLN A 37 -0.61 12.82 -3.33
N VAL A 38 -0.07 11.61 -3.57
CA VAL A 38 0.48 10.76 -2.50
C VAL A 38 1.65 11.45 -1.81
N ASN A 39 2.55 12.08 -2.56
CA ASN A 39 3.67 12.83 -2.00
C ASN A 39 3.23 14.01 -1.15
N GLU A 40 2.18 14.72 -1.56
CA GLU A 40 1.61 15.80 -0.76
C GLU A 40 1.05 15.29 0.58
N ILE A 41 0.29 14.19 0.55
CA ILE A 41 -0.25 13.56 1.76
C ILE A 41 0.88 13.11 2.69
N LEU A 42 1.90 12.43 2.15
CA LEU A 42 3.07 11.98 2.91
C LEU A 42 3.85 13.16 3.49
N SER A 43 4.05 14.22 2.71
CA SER A 43 4.74 15.44 3.15
C SER A 43 3.99 16.14 4.29
N ARG A 44 2.66 16.28 4.17
CA ARG A 44 1.79 16.80 5.23
C ARG A 44 1.90 15.96 6.50
N ARG A 45 1.85 14.62 6.38
CA ARG A 45 1.99 13.69 7.51
C ARG A 45 3.34 13.81 8.21
N ARG A 46 4.43 13.85 7.44
CA ARG A 46 5.80 14.03 7.97
C ARG A 46 5.93 15.36 8.71
N ARG A 47 5.41 16.45 8.14
CA ARG A 47 5.40 17.77 8.78
C ARG A 47 4.60 17.75 10.09
N ALA A 48 3.40 17.18 10.09
CA ALA A 48 2.58 17.07 11.31
C ALA A 48 3.30 16.28 12.42
N LYS A 49 3.93 15.15 12.08
CA LYS A 49 4.74 14.36 13.03
C LYS A 49 5.90 15.19 13.59
N ARG A 50 6.65 15.89 12.73
CA ARG A 50 7.76 16.76 13.14
C ARG A 50 7.30 17.88 14.06
N THR A 51 6.23 18.59 13.71
CA THR A 51 5.68 19.67 14.53
C THR A 51 5.20 19.16 15.89
N ARG A 52 4.56 17.98 15.94
CA ARG A 52 4.16 17.37 17.21
C ARG A 52 5.36 17.07 18.11
N LEU A 53 6.44 16.51 17.56
CA LEU A 53 7.66 16.23 18.31
C LEU A 53 8.30 17.52 18.81
N GLN A 54 8.41 18.56 17.97
CA GLN A 54 8.96 19.86 18.36
C GLN A 54 8.12 20.54 19.47
N LYS A 55 6.79 20.48 19.40
CA LYS A 55 5.90 21.04 20.43
C LYS A 55 6.01 20.32 21.78
N ARG A 56 6.34 19.02 21.79
CA ARG A 56 6.51 18.24 23.02
C ARG A 56 7.83 18.54 23.75
N GLY A 57 8.69 19.37 23.16
CA GLY A 57 10.01 19.71 23.68
C GLY A 57 11.09 18.72 23.27
N VAL A 58 12.35 19.10 23.50
CA VAL A 58 13.49 18.19 23.36
C VAL A 58 13.45 17.26 24.57
N THR A 59 13.21 15.98 24.33
CA THR A 59 13.34 14.93 25.34
C THR A 59 14.69 14.27 25.14
N THR A 60 15.42 14.05 26.24
CA THR A 60 16.70 13.33 26.17
C THR A 60 16.44 11.85 25.87
N VAL A 61 17.45 11.15 25.34
CA VAL A 61 17.32 9.72 25.03
C VAL A 61 16.98 8.92 26.30
N ASP A 62 17.53 9.32 27.45
CA ASP A 62 17.31 8.66 28.73
C ASP A 62 15.89 8.90 29.27
N GLU A 63 15.37 10.13 29.17
CA GLU A 63 13.95 10.43 29.45
C GLU A 63 13.02 9.64 28.54
N GLY A 64 13.39 9.48 27.26
CA GLY A 64 12.64 8.66 26.31
C GLY A 64 12.62 7.19 26.69
N ARG A 65 13.75 6.63 27.13
CA ARG A 65 13.86 5.25 27.62
C ARG A 65 13.03 5.05 28.89
N GLN A 66 13.16 5.95 29.85
CA GLN A 66 12.40 5.88 31.10
C GLN A 66 10.89 5.93 30.87
N ALA A 67 10.42 6.75 29.92
CA ALA A 67 9.00 6.79 29.55
C ALA A 67 8.53 5.48 28.90
N ILE A 68 9.37 4.82 28.10
CA ILE A 68 9.07 3.50 27.51
C ILE A 68 9.01 2.43 28.61
N ASP A 69 9.96 2.44 29.53
CA ASP A 69 10.03 1.48 30.63
C ASP A 69 8.82 1.63 31.57
N GLN A 70 8.40 2.87 31.87
CA GLN A 70 7.17 3.15 32.61
C GLN A 70 5.93 2.63 31.87
N MET A 71 5.78 2.91 30.58
CA MET A 71 4.64 2.41 29.80
C MET A 71 4.56 0.87 29.76
N ASN A 72 5.72 0.20 29.71
CA ASN A 72 5.77 -1.26 29.75
C ASN A 72 5.41 -1.82 31.12
N ALA A 73 5.88 -1.20 32.20
CA ALA A 73 5.51 -1.56 33.57
C ALA A 73 3.99 -1.36 33.79
N ASP A 74 3.44 -0.23 33.35
CA ASP A 74 2.00 0.06 33.45
C ASP A 74 1.16 -0.94 32.62
N GLY A 75 1.61 -1.27 31.40
CA GLY A 75 0.97 -2.30 30.57
C GLY A 75 1.03 -3.71 31.18
N GLN A 76 2.08 -4.01 31.94
CA GLN A 76 2.18 -5.27 32.68
C GLN A 76 1.21 -5.31 33.87
N VAL A 77 1.04 -4.20 34.59
CA VAL A 77 0.08 -4.08 35.70
C VAL A 77 -1.37 -4.23 35.21
N GLU A 78 -1.71 -3.69 34.04
CA GLU A 78 -3.03 -3.91 33.43
C GLU A 78 -3.23 -5.35 32.93
N GLY A 79 -2.18 -5.99 32.40
CA GLY A 79 -2.21 -7.39 32.00
C GLY A 79 -2.35 -8.37 33.17
N GLU A 80 -1.80 -8.04 34.34
CA GLU A 80 -1.83 -8.87 35.55
C GLU A 80 -3.10 -8.64 36.39
N SER A 81 -3.64 -7.43 36.42
CA SER A 81 -4.97 -7.15 37.02
C SER A 81 -6.10 -7.87 36.25
N SER A 82 -5.97 -7.96 34.92
CA SER A 82 -6.88 -8.74 34.06
C SER A 82 -6.74 -10.27 34.22
N ARG A 83 -5.63 -10.75 34.79
CA ARG A 83 -5.37 -12.18 35.03
C ARG A 83 -5.71 -12.62 36.46
N SER A 84 -5.73 -11.69 37.40
CA SER A 84 -6.04 -11.94 38.82
C SER A 84 -7.51 -11.75 39.18
N GLY A 85 -8.29 -11.03 38.35
CA GLY A 85 -9.75 -11.10 38.37
C GLY A 85 -10.22 -12.21 37.44
N GLY A 86 -10.83 -13.27 37.97
CA GLY A 86 -11.45 -14.31 37.18
C GLY A 86 -12.56 -13.76 36.27
N GLN A 87 -12.19 -13.28 35.08
CA GLN A 87 -13.14 -12.79 34.09
C GLN A 87 -13.65 -13.95 33.27
N GLY A 88 -14.88 -14.33 33.63
CA GLY A 88 -15.71 -15.27 32.92
C GLY A 88 -15.72 -15.00 31.41
N ARG A 89 -15.72 -16.11 30.69
CA ARG A 89 -15.97 -16.28 29.26
C ARG A 89 -16.85 -15.19 28.66
N SER A 90 -16.27 -14.12 28.10
CA SER A 90 -16.91 -13.37 27.01
C SER A 90 -16.51 -14.02 25.68
N ILE A 91 -16.87 -15.30 25.53
CA ILE A 91 -16.84 -15.98 24.24
C ILE A 91 -18.08 -15.51 23.47
N GLN A 92 -18.10 -14.24 23.08
CA GLN A 92 -18.71 -13.88 21.81
C GLN A 92 -17.62 -14.07 20.77
N THR A 93 -17.38 -15.33 20.43
CA THR A 93 -16.56 -15.76 19.30
C THR A 93 -17.17 -15.18 18.04
N LYS A 94 -16.78 -13.94 17.70
CA LYS A 94 -16.93 -13.44 16.35
C LYS A 94 -16.19 -14.44 15.46
N GLU A 95 -16.97 -15.16 14.67
CA GLU A 95 -16.50 -16.27 13.86
C GLU A 95 -15.26 -15.83 13.06
N ARG A 96 -14.15 -16.59 13.18
CA ARG A 96 -12.88 -16.19 12.58
C ARG A 96 -13.04 -16.11 11.06
N ARG A 97 -12.84 -14.92 10.51
CA ARG A 97 -12.82 -14.66 9.07
C ARG A 97 -11.40 -14.73 8.53
N CYS A 98 -11.25 -15.21 7.31
CA CYS A 98 -10.02 -15.18 6.55
C CYS A 98 -9.60 -13.71 6.34
N GLY A 99 -8.37 -13.34 6.71
CA GLY A 99 -7.86 -11.98 6.50
C GLY A 99 -7.67 -11.57 5.03
N GLY A 100 -7.71 -12.52 4.09
CA GLY A 100 -7.53 -12.28 2.66
C GLY A 100 -8.84 -12.09 1.89
N CYS A 101 -9.90 -12.87 2.22
CA CYS A 101 -11.18 -12.82 1.52
C CYS A 101 -12.40 -12.54 2.43
N SER A 102 -12.19 -12.32 3.73
CA SER A 102 -13.23 -12.04 4.74
C SER A 102 -14.31 -13.12 4.93
N LYS A 103 -14.16 -14.30 4.30
CA LYS A 103 -15.04 -15.47 4.48
C LYS A 103 -14.59 -16.33 5.67
N THR A 104 -15.52 -17.03 6.30
CA THR A 104 -15.24 -18.00 7.38
C THR A 104 -14.86 -19.36 6.80
N GLY A 105 -14.40 -20.30 7.64
CA GLY A 105 -14.10 -21.68 7.24
C GLY A 105 -12.69 -21.95 6.70
N HIS A 106 -11.87 -20.91 6.49
CA HIS A 106 -10.47 -21.07 6.11
C HIS A 106 -9.62 -19.89 6.61
N ASN A 107 -8.30 -20.04 6.63
CA ASN A 107 -7.37 -18.97 6.98
C ASN A 107 -6.67 -18.43 5.72
N VAL A 108 -5.91 -17.34 5.88
CA VAL A 108 -5.20 -16.70 4.75
C VAL A 108 -4.27 -17.65 4.01
N ARG A 109 -3.63 -18.60 4.72
CA ARG A 109 -2.68 -19.55 4.13
C ARG A 109 -3.35 -20.61 3.25
N THR A 110 -4.64 -20.86 3.47
CA THR A 110 -5.43 -21.84 2.72
C THR A 110 -6.49 -21.15 1.84
N CYS A 111 -6.35 -19.84 1.62
CA CYS A 111 -7.30 -19.05 0.85
C CYS A 111 -7.04 -19.22 -0.65
N GLN A 112 -7.93 -19.94 -1.34
CA GLN A 112 -7.90 -20.07 -2.79
C GLN A 112 -8.71 -18.93 -3.42
N ILE A 113 -8.10 -17.77 -3.62
CA ILE A 113 -8.70 -16.68 -4.39
C ILE A 113 -8.37 -16.92 -5.86
N VAL A 114 -9.33 -17.47 -6.62
CA VAL A 114 -9.23 -17.53 -8.08
C VAL A 114 -9.81 -16.23 -8.64
N VAL A 115 -8.95 -15.29 -9.02
CA VAL A 115 -9.37 -14.13 -9.83
C VAL A 115 -9.35 -14.58 -11.30
N ALA A 116 -10.52 -14.86 -11.85
CA ALA A 116 -10.67 -15.09 -13.29
C ALA A 116 -10.59 -13.74 -14.00
N ILE A 117 -9.45 -13.43 -14.60
CA ILE A 117 -9.31 -12.31 -15.54
C ILE A 117 -9.73 -12.84 -16.91
N SER A 118 -10.79 -12.26 -17.50
CA SER A 118 -11.20 -12.55 -18.87
C SER A 118 -10.06 -12.16 -19.82
N ARG A 119 -9.66 -13.16 -20.60
CA ARG A 119 -8.46 -13.25 -21.41
C ARG A 119 -8.68 -12.57 -22.75
N GLU A 120 -8.01 -11.46 -22.99
CA GLU A 120 -7.68 -11.01 -24.36
C GLU A 120 -6.29 -10.34 -24.35
N GLU A 121 -5.33 -11.17 -24.73
CA GLU A 121 -4.03 -10.88 -25.34
C GLU A 121 -3.07 -9.90 -24.64
N TYR A 122 -2.04 -10.45 -23.97
CA TYR A 122 -0.63 -10.22 -24.33
C TYR A 122 0.25 -11.17 -23.51
N SER A 123 0.83 -12.15 -24.19
CA SER A 123 1.87 -13.02 -23.68
C SER A 123 3.20 -12.27 -23.69
N ASP A 124 3.74 -11.97 -22.50
CA ASP A 124 5.13 -12.24 -22.15
C ASP A 124 5.46 -11.87 -20.68
N PHE A 125 5.84 -12.90 -19.92
CA PHE A 125 6.75 -12.91 -18.76
C PHE A 125 6.46 -12.04 -17.51
N LEU A 126 5.74 -12.62 -16.54
CA LEU A 126 6.26 -13.16 -15.27
C LEU A 126 5.17 -13.19 -14.17
N TYR A 127 5.14 -14.31 -13.45
CA TYR A 127 4.25 -14.56 -12.31
C TYR A 127 4.74 -13.81 -11.07
N TYR A 128 3.83 -13.12 -10.37
CA TYR A 128 4.05 -12.71 -8.99
C TYR A 128 3.12 -13.49 -8.07
N CYS A 129 3.68 -14.45 -7.33
CA CYS A 129 3.07 -14.98 -6.12
C CYS A 129 4.02 -14.71 -4.96
N GLY A 130 3.61 -13.78 -4.10
CA GLY A 130 4.16 -13.61 -2.76
C GLY A 130 5.47 -12.84 -2.70
N ASP A 131 5.40 -11.51 -2.59
CA ASP A 131 6.42 -10.76 -1.89
C ASP A 131 5.78 -9.60 -1.10
N PHE A 132 5.79 -9.79 0.21
CA PHE A 132 5.74 -8.73 1.19
C PHE A 132 6.79 -7.67 0.82
N TYR A 133 6.40 -6.45 0.51
CA TYR A 133 7.28 -5.31 0.76
C TYR A 133 7.17 -4.96 2.25
N PHE A 134 7.97 -5.62 3.07
CA PHE A 134 8.34 -5.12 4.39
C PHE A 134 9.84 -4.79 4.36
N GLU A 135 10.15 -3.51 4.56
CA GLU A 135 11.50 -3.03 4.91
C GLU A 135 11.90 -3.65 6.26
N CYS A 136 13.08 -4.27 6.31
CA CYS A 136 13.96 -4.21 7.48
C CYS A 136 15.08 -3.22 7.15
#